data_AF-A0A6V7KDY2-F1
#
_entry.id   AF-A0A6V7KDY2-F1
#
_cell.length_a   1.000
_cell.length_b   1.000
_cell.length_c   1.000
_cell.angle_alpha   90.00
_cell.angle_beta   90.00
_cell.angle_gamma   90.00
#
_symmetry.space_group_name_H-M   'P 1'
#
loop_
_entity.id
_entity.type
_entity.pdbx_description
1 polymer ?
#
loop_
_entity_poly.entity_id
_entity_poly.type
_entity_poly.pdbx_seq_one_letter_code
_entity_poly.pdbx_strand_id
1 'polypeptide(L)' 'LITSLPIYTQRLLVLLFGTFRVVATNSERARTGMTSEALGVSVAPSFFQSCVSDGKTAKMEDVLRFK' A
#
# COMPACT_ATOMS: atom_id res chain seq x y z
N LEU A 1 -16.43 -6.68 5.94
CA LEU A 1 -15.29 -6.35 5.05
C LEU A 1 -13.95 -6.60 5.73
N ILE A 2 -13.57 -5.89 6.80
CA ILE A 2 -12.35 -6.26 7.56
C ILE A 2 -12.60 -7.47 8.47
N THR A 3 -13.71 -7.49 9.21
CA THR A 3 -14.07 -8.57 10.15
C THR A 3 -14.26 -9.95 9.50
N SER A 4 -14.42 -9.99 8.17
CA SER A 4 -14.55 -11.21 7.37
C SER A 4 -13.22 -11.79 6.88
N LEU A 5 -12.10 -11.10 7.11
CA LEU A 5 -10.75 -11.57 6.75
C LEU A 5 -10.16 -12.47 7.85
N PRO A 6 -9.13 -13.29 7.57
CA PRO A 6 -8.41 -14.01 8.61
C PRO A 6 -7.90 -13.08 9.71
N ILE A 7 -7.91 -13.55 10.96
CA ILE A 7 -7.58 -12.71 12.14
C ILE A 7 -6.20 -12.03 12.04
N TYR A 8 -5.22 -12.71 11.43
CA TYR A 8 -3.89 -12.17 11.21
C TYR A 8 -3.89 -11.03 10.19
N THR A 9 -4.65 -11.16 9.11
CA THR A 9 -4.84 -10.09 8.12
C THR A 9 -5.49 -8.88 8.75
N GLN A 10 -6.52 -9.07 9.60
CA GLN A 10 -7.17 -7.96 10.31
C GLN A 10 -6.17 -7.20 11.18
N ARG A 11 -5.40 -7.92 12.00
CA ARG A 11 -4.38 -7.33 12.89
C ARG A 11 -3.29 -6.59 12.11
N LEU A 12 -2.83 -7.19 11.02
CA LEU A 12 -1.83 -6.57 10.14
C LEU A 12 -2.37 -5.28 9.50
N LEU A 13 -3.60 -5.30 8.98
CA LEU A 13 -4.24 -4.11 8.41
C LEU A 13 -4.39 -3.00 9.44
N VAL A 14 -4.78 -3.33 10.68
CA VAL A 14 -4.87 -2.34 11.76
C VAL A 14 -3.51 -1.73 12.06
N LEU A 15 -2.45 -2.53 12.15
CA LEU A 15 -1.09 -2.04 12.37
C LEU A 15 -0.59 -1.16 11.21
N LEU A 16 -0.83 -1.58 9.97
CA LEU A 16 -0.42 -0.83 8.78
C LEU A 16 -1.15 0.50 8.66
N PHE A 17 -2.48 0.52 8.79
CA PHE A 17 -3.25 1.77 8.75
C PHE A 17 -2.90 2.70 9.92
N GLY A 18 -2.64 2.14 11.11
CA GLY A 18 -2.11 2.91 12.23
C GLY A 18 -0.77 3.58 11.91
N THR A 19 0.15 2.83 11.28
CA THR A 19 1.47 3.34 10.86
C THR A 19 1.34 4.43 9.80
N PHE A 20 0.53 4.21 8.77
CA PHE A 20 0.29 5.19 7.71
C PHE A 20 -0.29 6.49 8.25
N ARG A 21 -1.19 6.41 9.24
CA ARG A 21 -1.72 7.60 9.91
C ARG A 21 -0.61 8.40 10.60
N VAL A 22 0.30 7.73 11.33
CA VAL A 22 1.43 8.41 11.98
C VAL A 22 2.35 9.04 10.94
N VAL A 23 2.63 8.35 9.84
CA VAL A 23 3.45 8.90 8.74
C VAL A 23 2.78 10.13 8.12
N ALA A 24 1.51 10.04 7.76
CA ALA A 24 0.76 11.14 7.15
C ALA A 24 0.70 12.39 8.06
N THR A 25 0.41 12.18 9.34
CA THR A 25 0.33 13.27 10.33
C THR A 25 1.67 13.94 10.61
N ASN A 26 2.78 13.23 10.43
CA ASN A 26 4.13 13.78 10.59
C ASN A 26 4.78 14.18 9.25
N SER A 27 4.06 14.08 8.14
CA SER A 27 4.62 14.23 6.80
C SER A 27 5.27 15.61 6.57
N GLU A 28 4.60 16.67 7.02
CA GLU A 28 5.10 18.05 6.92
C GLU A 28 6.32 18.27 7.83
N ARG A 29 6.21 17.86 9.10
CA ARG A 29 7.28 18.03 10.10
C ARG A 29 8.55 17.28 9.71
N ALA A 30 8.42 16.06 9.20
CA ALA A 30 9.53 15.22 8.77
C ALA A 30 9.93 15.44 7.30
N ARG A 31 9.24 16.34 6.58
CA ARG A 31 9.47 16.66 5.15
C ARG A 31 9.53 15.42 4.25
N THR A 32 8.70 14.42 4.53
CA THR A 32 8.69 13.16 3.78
C THR A 32 7.87 13.25 2.50
N GLY A 33 6.94 14.21 2.41
CA GLY A 33 5.99 14.31 1.28
C GLY A 33 4.92 13.20 1.28
N MET A 34 4.93 12.30 2.26
CA MET A 34 4.00 11.17 2.35
C MET A 34 2.67 11.59 2.98
N THR A 35 1.85 12.36 2.24
CA THR A 35 0.48 12.71 2.64
C THR A 35 -0.43 11.47 2.62
N SER A 36 -1.62 11.56 3.22
CA SER A 36 -2.63 10.49 3.16
C SER A 36 -2.95 10.08 1.73
N GLU A 37 -2.98 11.04 0.80
CA GLU A 37 -3.21 10.79 -0.63
C GLU A 37 -2.02 10.05 -1.26
N ALA A 38 -0.79 10.53 -1.03
CA ALA A 38 0.41 9.89 -1.55
C ALA A 38 0.54 8.44 -1.04
N LEU A 39 0.31 8.22 0.26
CA LEU A 39 0.27 6.89 0.85
C LEU A 39 -0.79 6.01 0.20
N GLY A 40 -2.02 6.51 0.02
CA GLY A 40 -3.10 5.76 -0.62
C GLY A 40 -2.77 5.33 -2.04
N VAL A 41 -2.23 6.23 -2.87
CA VAL A 41 -1.81 5.93 -4.25
C VAL A 41 -0.66 4.92 -4.27
N SER A 42 0.31 5.03 -3.36
CA SER A 42 1.48 4.15 -3.33
C SER A 42 1.19 2.76 -2.79
N VAL A 43 0.37 2.61 -1.74
CA VAL A 43 0.20 1.32 -1.04
C VAL A 43 -1.00 0.52 -1.52
N ALA A 44 -2.05 1.15 -2.07
CA ALA A 44 -3.24 0.43 -2.55
C ALA A 44 -2.93 -0.71 -3.52
N PRO A 45 -1.98 -0.58 -4.48
CA PRO A 45 -1.60 -1.69 -5.37
C PRO A 45 -1.10 -2.93 -4.63
N SER A 46 -0.34 -2.74 -3.53
CA SER A 46 0.20 -3.85 -2.73
C SER A 46 -0.86 -4.53 -1.86
N PHE A 47 -1.89 -3.80 -1.42
CA PHE A 47 -2.92 -4.32 -0.51
C PHE A 47 -4.06 -5.02 -1.25
N PHE A 48 -4.52 -4.41 -2.33
CA PHE A 48 -5.68 -4.89 -3.07
C PHE A 48 -5.29 -5.64 -4.33
N GLN A 49 -3.99 -5.75 -4.61
CA GLN A 49 -3.45 -6.43 -5.78
C GLN A 49 -4.16 -5.96 -7.06
N SER A 50 -4.60 -4.70 -7.08
CA SER A 50 -5.48 -4.12 -8.11
C SER A 50 -4.77 -3.86 -9.43
N CYS A 51 -3.45 -4.08 -9.49
CA CYS A 51 -2.68 -4.19 -10.73
C CYS A 51 -2.73 -5.61 -11.33
N VAL A 52 -3.24 -6.60 -10.60
CA VAL A 52 -3.58 -7.93 -11.11
C VAL A 52 -5.03 -7.88 -11.58
N SER A 53 -5.29 -6.98 -12.53
CA SER A 53 -6.38 -7.21 -13.45
C SER A 53 -5.95 -8.40 -14.31
N ASP A 54 -6.50 -9.57 -13.98
CA ASP A 54 -6.61 -10.73 -14.86
C ASP A 54 -5.29 -11.23 -15.52
N GLY A 55 -4.41 -11.82 -14.71
CA GLY A 55 -3.38 -12.75 -15.21
C GLY A 55 -2.02 -12.18 -15.63
N LYS A 56 -1.75 -10.88 -15.45
CA LYS A 56 -0.40 -10.32 -15.69
C LYS A 56 0.37 -10.14 -14.39
N THR A 57 0.95 -11.23 -13.90
CA THR A 57 2.06 -11.17 -12.95
C THR A 57 3.21 -10.45 -13.66
N ALA A 58 3.56 -9.23 -13.24
CA ALA A 58 4.71 -8.52 -13.80
C ALA A 58 5.97 -9.35 -13.57
N LYS A 59 6.60 -9.79 -14.66
CA LYS A 59 7.84 -10.56 -14.60
C LYS A 59 9.01 -9.59 -14.50
N MET A 60 10.15 -10.05 -13.96
CA MET A 60 11.40 -9.26 -13.88
C MET A 60 11.82 -8.69 -15.25
N GLU A 61 11.37 -9.35 -16.32
CA GLU A 61 11.55 -8.97 -17.74
C GLU A 61 10.92 -7.60 -18.06
N ASP A 62 9.78 -7.27 -17.45
CA ASP A 62 9.06 -6.01 -17.69
C ASP A 62 9.78 -4.81 -17.05
N VAL A 63 10.51 -5.05 -15.95
CA VAL A 63 11.26 -4.01 -15.22
C VAL A 63 12.47 -3.50 -16.04
N LEU A 64 13.08 -4.37 -16.84
CA LEU A 64 14.23 -4.01 -17.68
C LEU A 64 13.83 -3.24 -18.95
N ARG A 65 12.57 -3.35 -19.39
CA ARG A 65 12.09 -2.75 -20.64
C ARG A 65 11.60 -1.31 -20.48
N PHE A 66 11.31 -0.88 -19.25
CA PHE A 66 10.84 0.47 -18.92
C PHE A 66 11.92 1.35 -18.25
N LYS A 67 13.21 1.01 -18.43
CA LYS A 67 14.34 1.84 -17.99
C LYS A 67 14.86 2.73 -19.11
#